data_AF-A0A329VTN2-F1
#
_entry.id   AF-A0A329VTN2-F1
#
_cell.length_a   1.000
_cell.length_b   1.000
_cell.length_c   1.000
_cell.angle_alpha   90.00
_cell.angle_beta   90.00
_cell.angle_gamma   90.00
#
_symmetry.space_group_name_H-M   'P 1'
#
loop_
_entity.id
_entity.type
_entity.pdbx_description
1 polymer ?
#
loop_
_entity_poly.entity_id
_entity_poly.type
_entity_poly.pdbx_seq_one_letter_code
_entity_poly.pdbx_strand_id
1 'polypeptide(L)'
;MAELLEYKSEKSVTNLYNANKDEFTDDMTMVTESMTIGINNSLRKKKVRIFSVRGSHLIGMLADTDVAKSLRRWLLDLADKENQSDLSLMDMESLKSLTLGEMQNRLVAADKWSYSNFGRPGSEMMNLRKRHLKKLRQAKKVILELSQLTLPGFDDFPDGEPA
;
A
#
# COMPACT_ATOMS: atom_id res chain seq x y z
N MET A 1 -0.12 -21.19 2.37
CA MET A 1 0.39 -20.27 3.41
C MET A 1 1.55 -20.85 4.20
N ALA A 2 1.44 -22.06 4.78
CA ALA A 2 2.54 -22.63 5.57
C ALA A 2 3.83 -22.82 4.75
N GLU A 3 3.71 -23.40 3.56
CA GLU A 3 4.82 -23.52 2.60
C GLU A 3 5.39 -22.16 2.19
N LEU A 4 4.50 -21.20 1.91
CA LEU A 4 4.86 -19.82 1.53
C LEU A 4 5.64 -19.08 2.63
N LEU A 5 5.43 -19.42 3.91
CA LEU A 5 6.15 -18.83 5.05
C LEU A 5 7.29 -19.71 5.55
N GLU A 6 7.59 -20.81 4.85
CA GLU A 6 8.58 -21.84 5.21
C GLU A 6 8.31 -22.53 6.56
N TYR A 7 7.06 -22.59 6.99
CA TYR A 7 6.70 -23.41 8.13
C TYR A 7 6.69 -24.91 7.78
N LYS A 8 7.41 -25.69 8.57
CA LYS A 8 7.45 -27.17 8.47
C LYS A 8 6.08 -27.83 8.64
N SER A 9 5.12 -27.15 9.26
CA SER A 9 3.77 -27.68 9.48
C SER A 9 2.70 -26.61 9.27
N GLU A 10 1.61 -26.99 8.61
CA GLU A 10 0.38 -26.17 8.50
C GLU A 10 -0.24 -25.84 9.86
N LYS A 11 0.03 -26.67 10.87
CA LYS A 11 -0.43 -26.42 12.24
C LYS A 11 0.17 -25.12 12.79
N SER A 12 1.38 -24.74 12.39
CA SER A 12 2.02 -23.51 12.85
C SER A 12 1.22 -22.28 12.46
N VAL A 13 0.77 -22.21 11.20
CA VAL A 13 -0.09 -21.11 10.71
C VAL A 13 -1.45 -21.12 11.40
N THR A 14 -2.03 -22.30 11.62
CA THR A 14 -3.32 -22.42 12.30
C THR A 14 -3.23 -21.98 13.76
N ASN A 15 -2.12 -22.30 14.43
CA ASN A 15 -1.85 -21.88 15.80
C ASN A 15 -1.66 -20.37 15.89
N LEU A 16 -0.92 -19.75 14.95
CA LEU A 16 -0.77 -18.30 14.86
C LEU A 16 -2.12 -17.58 14.71
N TYR A 17 -2.98 -18.10 13.82
CA TYR A 17 -4.35 -17.61 13.68
C TYR A 17 -5.15 -17.75 14.97
N ASN A 18 -5.15 -18.94 15.59
CA ASN A 18 -5.94 -19.19 16.79
C ASN A 18 -5.48 -18.34 17.99
N ALA A 19 -4.19 -18.04 18.08
CA ALA A 19 -3.61 -17.23 19.16
C ALA A 19 -4.02 -15.75 19.09
N ASN A 20 -4.31 -15.25 17.88
CA ASN A 20 -4.66 -13.83 17.64
C ASN A 20 -6.01 -13.72 16.93
N LYS A 21 -6.94 -14.65 17.21
CA LYS A 21 -8.21 -14.79 16.48
C LYS A 21 -9.06 -13.53 16.55
N ASP A 22 -8.95 -12.78 17.63
CA ASP A 22 -9.61 -11.50 17.88
C ASP A 22 -9.18 -10.39 16.90
N GLU A 23 -7.99 -10.49 16.28
CA GLU A 23 -7.53 -9.56 15.24
C GLU A 23 -8.10 -9.86 13.84
N PHE A 24 -8.75 -11.02 13.64
CA PHE A 24 -9.31 -11.44 12.36
C PHE A 24 -10.82 -11.20 12.28
N THR A 25 -11.26 -10.59 11.18
CA THR A 25 -12.69 -10.59 10.81
C THR A 25 -13.04 -11.85 10.04
N ASP A 26 -14.32 -12.21 9.99
CA ASP A 26 -14.81 -13.46 9.40
C ASP A 26 -14.40 -13.60 7.91
N ASP A 27 -14.47 -12.51 7.15
CA ASP A 27 -14.09 -12.45 5.73
C ASP A 27 -12.58 -12.68 5.47
N MET A 28 -11.73 -12.65 6.52
CA MET A 28 -10.29 -12.81 6.34
C MET A 28 -9.85 -14.26 6.21
N THR A 29 -10.65 -15.23 6.65
CA THR A 29 -10.25 -16.64 6.66
C THR A 29 -11.40 -17.57 6.33
N MET A 30 -11.14 -18.61 5.55
CA MET A 30 -12.12 -19.66 5.25
C MET A 30 -11.45 -21.04 5.28
N VAL A 31 -12.20 -22.08 5.65
CA VAL A 31 -11.72 -23.47 5.59
C VAL A 31 -12.31 -24.14 4.36
N THR A 32 -11.44 -24.60 3.46
CA THR A 32 -11.81 -25.28 2.22
C THR A 32 -11.34 -26.73 2.25
N GLU A 33 -12.09 -27.62 1.59
CA GLU A 33 -11.65 -29.00 1.33
C GLU A 33 -10.76 -29.05 0.09
N SER A 34 -9.49 -29.41 0.26
CA SER A 34 -8.55 -29.67 -0.83
C SER A 34 -8.35 -31.16 -1.00
N MET A 35 -8.27 -31.63 -2.24
CA MET A 35 -7.96 -33.02 -2.57
C MET A 35 -6.45 -33.19 -2.68
N THR A 36 -5.89 -34.18 -2.00
CA THR A 36 -4.47 -34.55 -2.12
C THR A 36 -4.31 -36.02 -2.47
N ILE A 37 -3.33 -36.33 -3.31
CA ILE A 37 -3.02 -37.71 -3.70
C ILE A 37 -2.36 -38.41 -2.49
N GLY A 38 -3.03 -39.45 -1.98
CA GLY A 38 -2.52 -40.27 -0.90
C GLY A 38 -1.50 -41.30 -1.37
N ILE A 39 -0.86 -41.97 -0.40
CA ILE A 39 0.22 -42.96 -0.58
C ILE A 39 -0.15 -44.14 -1.52
N ASN A 40 -1.43 -44.34 -1.87
CA ASN A 40 -1.91 -45.39 -2.79
C ASN A 40 -2.72 -44.84 -3.98
N ASN A 41 -2.41 -43.63 -4.47
CA ASN A 41 -3.16 -42.96 -5.54
C ASN A 41 -4.66 -42.72 -5.22
N SER A 42 -5.02 -42.77 -3.93
CA SER A 42 -6.36 -42.47 -3.45
C SER A 42 -6.49 -40.98 -3.16
N LEU A 43 -7.57 -40.36 -3.64
CA LEU A 43 -7.89 -38.97 -3.33
C LEU A 43 -8.28 -38.87 -1.85
N ARG A 44 -7.50 -38.10 -1.07
CA ARG A 44 -7.84 -37.77 0.32
C ARG A 44 -8.32 -36.34 0.40
N LYS A 45 -9.43 -36.15 1.11
CA LYS A 45 -9.93 -34.83 1.49
C LYS A 45 -9.11 -34.29 2.66
N LYS A 46 -8.54 -33.10 2.49
CA LYS A 46 -7.79 -32.36 3.51
C LYS A 46 -8.45 -31.00 3.72
N LYS A 47 -8.81 -30.69 4.96
CA LYS A 47 -9.30 -29.36 5.33
C LYS A 47 -8.10 -28.42 5.43
N VAL A 48 -8.09 -27.36 4.63
CA VAL A 48 -7.03 -26.35 4.59
C VAL A 48 -7.65 -24.98 4.82
N ARG A 49 -7.07 -24.20 5.74
CA ARG A 49 -7.48 -22.80 5.94
C ARG A 49 -6.78 -21.91 4.91
N ILE A 50 -7.58 -21.18 4.15
CA ILE A 50 -7.13 -20.13 3.23
C ILE A 50 -7.38 -18.77 3.86
N PHE A 51 -6.59 -17.78 3.45
CA PHE A 51 -6.63 -16.43 3.99
C PHE A 51 -6.81 -15.45 2.84
N SER A 52 -7.58 -14.39 3.04
CA SER A 52 -7.62 -13.25 2.13
C SER A 52 -6.26 -12.53 2.09
N VAL A 53 -6.08 -11.55 1.21
CA VAL A 53 -4.85 -10.74 1.15
C VAL A 53 -4.58 -10.08 2.51
N ARG A 54 -5.63 -9.49 3.12
CA ARG A 54 -5.54 -8.88 4.45
C ARG A 54 -5.24 -9.88 5.54
N GLY A 55 -5.92 -11.03 5.56
CA GLY A 55 -5.65 -12.09 6.54
C GLY A 55 -4.24 -12.67 6.41
N SER A 56 -3.76 -12.83 5.18
CA SER A 56 -2.40 -13.29 4.86
C SER A 56 -1.35 -12.29 5.34
N HIS A 57 -1.64 -11.00 5.19
CA HIS A 57 -0.77 -9.93 5.67
C HIS A 57 -0.62 -9.96 7.20
N LEU A 58 -1.72 -10.15 7.92
CA LEU A 58 -1.72 -10.23 9.39
C LEU A 58 -0.95 -11.46 9.88
N ILE A 59 -1.15 -12.63 9.27
CA ILE A 59 -0.32 -13.82 9.53
C ILE A 59 1.16 -13.55 9.22
N GLY A 60 1.46 -12.85 8.12
CA GLY A 60 2.84 -12.47 7.77
C GLY A 60 3.50 -11.51 8.77
N MET A 61 2.71 -10.70 9.50
CA MET A 61 3.21 -9.88 10.61
C MET A 61 3.52 -10.71 11.86
N LEU A 62 2.68 -11.71 12.15
CA LEU A 62 2.83 -12.60 13.31
C LEU A 62 3.91 -13.69 13.09
N ALA A 63 4.22 -14.00 11.82
CA ALA A 63 5.21 -15.01 11.46
C ALA A 63 6.64 -14.46 11.55
N ASP A 64 7.47 -15.10 12.38
CA ASP A 64 8.88 -14.74 12.54
C ASP A 64 9.78 -15.58 11.62
N THR A 65 9.61 -15.43 10.30
CA THR A 65 10.49 -16.04 9.29
C THR A 65 11.03 -14.97 8.33
N ASP A 66 12.21 -15.20 7.74
CA ASP A 66 12.78 -14.26 6.77
C ASP A 66 11.91 -14.14 5.52
N VAL A 67 11.27 -15.24 5.11
CA VAL A 67 10.28 -15.22 4.02
C VAL A 67 9.03 -14.44 4.40
N ALA A 68 8.59 -14.47 5.66
CA ALA A 68 7.50 -13.60 6.13
C ALA A 68 7.84 -12.11 5.96
N LYS A 69 9.10 -11.70 6.09
CA LYS A 69 9.53 -10.30 5.82
C LYS A 69 9.36 -9.93 4.35
N SER A 70 9.75 -10.83 3.45
CA SER A 70 9.58 -10.64 2.00
C SER A 70 8.11 -10.63 1.60
N LEU A 71 7.32 -11.54 2.15
CA LEU A 71 5.88 -11.62 1.93
C LEU A 71 5.14 -10.36 2.39
N ARG A 72 5.52 -9.78 3.54
CA ARG A 72 4.98 -8.50 4.02
C ARG A 72 5.18 -7.38 3.00
N ARG A 73 6.38 -7.26 2.42
CA ARG A 73 6.68 -6.25 1.39
C ARG A 73 5.86 -6.49 0.13
N TRP A 74 5.86 -7.72 -0.36
CA TRP A 74 5.13 -8.08 -1.57
C TRP A 74 3.62 -7.86 -1.45
N LEU A 75 3.02 -8.18 -0.30
CA LEU A 75 1.59 -7.94 -0.07
C LEU A 75 1.25 -6.44 0.00
N LEU A 76 2.15 -5.61 0.54
CA LEU A 76 1.98 -4.15 0.52
C LEU A 76 2.07 -3.63 -0.92
N ASP A 77 3.06 -4.09 -1.69
CA ASP A 77 3.20 -3.72 -3.10
C ASP A 77 1.95 -4.13 -3.93
N LEU A 78 1.37 -5.30 -3.64
CA LEU A 78 0.15 -5.77 -4.28
C LEU A 78 -1.07 -4.93 -3.86
N ALA A 79 -1.20 -4.63 -2.57
CA ALA A 79 -2.29 -3.79 -2.07
C ALA A 79 -2.21 -2.38 -2.67
N ASP A 80 -1.01 -1.80 -2.76
CA ASP A 80 -0.80 -0.50 -3.40
C ASP A 80 -1.17 -0.55 -4.89
N LYS A 81 -0.91 -1.65 -5.58
CA LYS A 81 -1.30 -1.85 -6.97
C LYS A 81 -2.82 -1.94 -7.15
N GLU A 82 -3.51 -2.72 -6.32
CA GLU A 82 -4.98 -2.85 -6.38
C GLU A 82 -5.70 -1.56 -5.96
N ASN A 83 -5.07 -0.76 -5.09
CA ASN A 83 -5.56 0.56 -4.70
C ASN A 83 -5.26 1.66 -5.74
N GLN A 84 -4.62 1.34 -6.87
CA GLN A 84 -4.53 2.27 -7.99
C GLN A 84 -5.92 2.39 -8.62
N SER A 85 -6.65 3.39 -8.18
CA SER A 85 -7.93 3.79 -8.75
C SER A 85 -7.83 3.98 -10.25
N ASP A 86 -8.77 3.41 -10.99
CA ASP A 86 -8.90 3.62 -12.42
C ASP A 86 -9.17 5.11 -12.69
N LEU A 87 -8.12 5.81 -13.14
CA LEU A 87 -8.13 7.25 -13.40
C LEU A 87 -9.23 7.65 -14.39
N SER A 88 -9.70 6.71 -15.22
CA SER A 88 -10.74 6.94 -16.22
C SER A 88 -12.14 7.15 -15.65
N LEU A 89 -12.40 6.72 -14.42
CA LEU A 89 -13.71 6.79 -13.75
C LEU A 89 -13.79 7.92 -12.70
N MET A 90 -12.69 8.66 -12.51
CA MET A 90 -12.62 9.73 -11.53
C MET A 90 -13.12 11.05 -12.09
N ASP A 91 -13.91 11.77 -11.32
CA ASP A 91 -14.22 13.17 -11.62
C ASP A 91 -12.97 14.05 -11.54
N MET A 92 -12.97 15.18 -12.25
CA MET A 92 -11.86 16.13 -12.34
C MET A 92 -11.41 16.64 -10.97
N GLU A 93 -12.32 16.78 -10.01
CA GLU A 93 -11.97 17.20 -8.65
C GLU A 93 -11.20 16.12 -7.89
N SER A 94 -11.66 14.86 -7.98
CA SER A 94 -10.94 13.68 -7.47
C SER A 94 -9.54 13.59 -8.09
N LEU A 95 -9.44 13.76 -9.41
CA LEU A 95 -8.18 13.67 -10.13
C LEU A 95 -7.21 14.81 -9.74
N LYS A 96 -7.70 16.03 -9.53
CA LYS A 96 -6.91 17.15 -8.98
C LYS A 96 -6.40 16.85 -7.57
N SER A 97 -7.25 16.30 -6.70
CA SER A 97 -6.85 15.97 -5.33
C SER A 97 -5.79 14.86 -5.28
N LEU A 98 -5.95 13.83 -6.13
CA LEU A 98 -5.01 12.73 -6.25
C LEU A 98 -3.66 13.23 -6.77
N THR A 99 -3.66 14.00 -7.86
CA THR A 99 -2.43 14.57 -8.43
C THR A 99 -1.73 15.51 -7.45
N LEU A 100 -2.49 16.32 -6.69
CA LEU A 100 -1.92 17.17 -5.63
C LEU A 100 -1.27 16.32 -4.53
N GLY A 101 -1.95 15.26 -4.07
CA GLY A 101 -1.44 14.32 -3.08
C GLY A 101 -0.19 13.58 -3.56
N GLU A 102 -0.17 13.09 -4.79
CA GLU A 102 0.99 12.45 -5.40
C GLU A 102 2.17 13.40 -5.52
N MET A 103 1.94 14.64 -5.96
CA MET A 103 2.97 15.68 -6.04
C MET A 103 3.56 15.98 -4.66
N GLN A 104 2.73 16.07 -3.62
CA GLN A 104 3.19 16.25 -2.23
C GLN A 104 4.00 15.05 -1.73
N ASN A 105 3.51 13.84 -1.95
CA ASN A 105 4.19 12.60 -1.56
C ASN A 105 5.58 12.47 -2.21
N ARG A 106 5.69 12.76 -3.51
CA ARG A 106 6.98 12.78 -4.21
C ARG A 106 7.92 13.83 -3.68
N LEU A 107 7.41 15.01 -3.32
CA LEU A 107 8.22 16.08 -2.74
C LEU A 107 8.78 15.68 -1.37
N VAL A 108 7.96 15.05 -0.52
CA VAL A 108 8.39 14.51 0.78
C VAL A 108 9.44 13.42 0.61
N ALA A 109 9.23 12.49 -0.33
CA ALA A 109 10.19 11.43 -0.62
C ALA A 109 11.53 11.99 -1.11
N ALA A 110 11.51 13.00 -2.00
CA ALA A 110 12.71 13.67 -2.50
C ALA A 110 13.47 14.42 -1.39
N ASP A 111 12.77 15.08 -0.46
CA ASP A 111 13.39 15.74 0.69
C ASP A 111 14.03 14.72 1.64
N LYS A 112 13.32 13.64 1.96
CA LYS A 112 13.85 12.54 2.79
C LYS A 112 15.07 11.89 2.15
N TRP A 113 15.04 11.64 0.85
CA TRP A 113 16.19 11.13 0.09
C TRP A 113 17.36 12.12 0.12
N SER A 114 17.10 13.41 -0.12
CA SER A 114 18.14 14.44 -0.04
C SER A 114 18.73 14.55 1.37
N TYR A 115 17.91 14.39 2.41
CA TYR A 115 18.35 14.43 3.80
C TYR A 115 19.30 13.29 4.11
N SER A 116 18.90 12.05 3.82
CA SER A 116 19.66 10.85 4.17
C SER A 116 21.00 10.77 3.43
N ASN A 117 21.04 11.21 2.16
CA ASN A 117 22.25 11.12 1.33
C ASN A 117 23.21 12.31 1.51
N PHE A 118 22.69 13.53 1.74
CA PHE A 118 23.49 14.77 1.72
C PHE A 118 23.42 15.56 3.03
N GLY A 119 22.84 14.99 4.10
CA GLY A 119 22.66 15.66 5.39
C GLY A 119 23.83 15.59 6.36
N ARG A 120 24.95 14.98 5.99
CA ARG A 120 26.12 14.89 6.86
C ARG A 120 26.88 16.23 6.90
N PRO A 121 27.39 16.64 8.07
CA PRO A 121 28.17 17.87 8.19
C PRO A 121 29.50 17.74 7.43
N GLY A 122 29.70 18.64 6.46
CA GLY A 122 30.83 18.66 5.52
C GLY A 122 30.50 19.59 4.35
N SER A 123 31.38 20.54 4.06
CA SER A 123 31.07 21.77 3.30
C SER A 123 30.51 21.53 1.89
N GLU A 124 30.90 20.46 1.19
CA GLU A 124 30.47 20.20 -0.19
C GLU A 124 29.08 19.53 -0.29
N MET A 125 28.85 18.46 0.47
CA MET A 125 27.56 17.76 0.49
C MET A 125 26.45 18.65 1.04
N MET A 126 26.78 19.51 2.01
CA MET A 126 25.85 20.49 2.55
C MET A 126 25.52 21.60 1.54
N ASN A 127 26.47 22.00 0.67
CA ASN A 127 26.19 22.94 -0.41
C ASN A 127 25.26 22.32 -1.47
N LEU A 128 25.47 21.05 -1.80
CA LEU A 128 24.58 20.32 -2.72
C LEU A 128 23.16 20.20 -2.13
N ARG A 129 23.06 19.88 -0.84
CA ARG A 129 21.80 19.87 -0.10
C ARG A 129 21.09 21.23 -0.12
N LYS A 130 21.82 22.35 0.08
CA LYS A 130 21.24 23.70 -0.01
C LYS A 130 20.61 23.95 -1.39
N ARG A 131 21.22 23.44 -2.47
CA ARG A 131 20.66 23.51 -3.82
C ARG A 131 19.39 22.67 -3.95
N HIS A 132 19.37 21.46 -3.42
CA HIS A 132 18.15 20.62 -3.39
C HIS A 132 17.01 21.31 -2.64
N LEU A 133 17.29 21.87 -1.46
CA LEU A 133 16.30 22.61 -0.67
C LEU A 133 15.74 23.84 -1.41
N LYS A 134 16.53 24.49 -2.27
CA LYS A 134 16.04 25.60 -3.11
C LYS A 134 15.05 25.09 -4.16
N LYS A 135 15.37 23.99 -4.84
CA LYS A 135 14.46 23.35 -5.82
C LYS A 135 13.18 22.83 -5.17
N LEU A 136 13.29 22.18 -4.01
CA LEU A 136 12.14 21.69 -3.25
C LEU A 136 11.23 22.83 -2.79
N ARG A 137 11.79 23.98 -2.36
CA ARG A 137 11.01 25.18 -2.03
C ARG A 137 10.25 25.74 -3.23
N GLN A 138 10.90 25.79 -4.40
CA GLN A 138 10.25 26.21 -5.64
C GLN A 138 9.11 25.28 -6.02
N ALA A 139 9.32 23.96 -5.95
CA ALA A 139 8.29 22.96 -6.21
C ALA A 139 7.11 23.07 -5.22
N LYS A 140 7.36 23.29 -3.92
CA LYS A 140 6.30 23.56 -2.94
C LYS A 140 5.47 24.79 -3.29
N LYS A 141 6.10 25.86 -3.79
CA LYS A 141 5.39 27.09 -4.22
C LYS A 141 4.46 26.82 -5.41
N VAL A 142 4.94 26.09 -6.41
CA VAL A 142 4.14 25.71 -7.59
C VAL A 142 2.95 24.82 -7.20
N ILE A 143 3.17 23.84 -6.31
CA ILE A 143 2.10 22.98 -5.79
C ILE A 143 1.04 23.80 -5.03
N LEU A 144 1.48 24.78 -4.23
CA LEU A 144 0.57 25.69 -3.51
C LEU A 144 -0.23 26.56 -4.50
N GLU A 145 0.42 27.10 -5.53
CA GLU A 145 -0.25 27.86 -6.59
C GLU A 145 -1.27 26.99 -7.35
N LEU A 146 -0.92 25.76 -7.70
CA LEU A 146 -1.83 24.80 -8.34
C LEU A 146 -3.02 24.44 -7.46
N SER A 147 -2.83 24.34 -6.14
CA SER A 147 -3.92 24.11 -5.18
C SER A 147 -4.86 25.32 -5.05
N GLN A 148 -4.33 26.53 -5.25
CA GLN A 148 -5.08 27.79 -5.19
C GLN A 148 -5.73 28.17 -6.53
N LEU A 149 -5.34 27.52 -7.63
CA LEU A 149 -5.92 27.71 -8.96
C LEU A 149 -7.24 26.95 -9.08
N THR A 150 -8.21 27.32 -8.26
CA THR A 150 -9.62 27.13 -8.60
C THR A 150 -9.89 28.01 -9.82
N LEU A 151 -10.26 27.40 -10.95
CA LEU A 151 -10.58 28.13 -12.17
C LEU A 151 -11.71 29.13 -11.86
N PRO A 152 -11.49 30.45 -12.01
CA PRO A 152 -12.58 31.39 -11.93
C PRO A 152 -13.45 31.22 -13.18
N GLY A 153 -14.69 30.77 -13.01
CA GLY A 153 -15.70 30.74 -14.08
C GLY A 153 -16.36 29.40 -14.39
N PHE A 154 -16.55 28.50 -13.42
CA PHE A 154 -17.42 27.32 -13.61
C PHE A 154 -18.61 27.23 -12.65
N ASP A 155 -18.93 28.33 -11.95
CA ASP A 155 -20.15 28.48 -11.14
C ASP A 155 -21.27 29.26 -11.85
N ASP A 156 -21.04 29.82 -13.05
CA ASP A 156 -22.09 30.47 -13.83
C ASP A 156 -22.76 29.47 -14.79
N PHE A 157 -23.42 28.45 -14.23
CA PHE A 157 -24.58 27.90 -14.92
C PHE A 157 -25.74 28.86 -14.60
N PRO A 158 -26.39 29.47 -15.59
CA PRO A 158 -27.53 30.33 -15.30
C PRO A 158 -28.57 29.46 -14.60
N ASP A 159 -28.80 29.73 -13.31
CA ASP A 159 -29.94 29.22 -12.58
C ASP A 159 -31.15 29.50 -13.44
N GLY A 160 -31.84 28.44 -13.86
CA GLY A 160 -33.06 28.56 -14.65
C GLY A 160 -34.00 29.49 -13.90
N GLU A 161 -34.27 30.66 -14.49
CA GLU A 161 -35.33 31.54 -14.01
C GLU A 161 -36.66 30.77 -14.07
N PRO A 162 -37.47 30.78 -12.99
CA PRO A 162 -38.82 30.28 -13.07
C PRO A 162 -39.72 31.35 -13.70
N ALA A 163 -40.26 31.07 -14.88
CA ALA A 163 -41.48 31.68 -15.41
C ALA A 163 -42.22 30.69 -16.32
#